data_AF-A0A9D4YAQ1-F1
#
_entry.id   AF-A0A9D4YAQ1-F1
#
_cell.length_a   1.000
_cell.length_b   1.000
_cell.length_c   1.000
_cell.angle_alpha   90.00
_cell.angle_beta   90.00
_cell.angle_gamma   90.00
#
_symmetry.space_group_name_H-M   'P 1'
#
loop_
_entity.id
_entity.type
_entity.pdbx_description
1 polymer ?
#
loop_
_entity_poly.entity_id
_entity_poly.type
_entity_poly.pdbx_seq_one_letter_code
_entity_poly.pdbx_strand_id
1 'polypeptide(L)'
;TLAATILTDFITSLSSPKQTTTSQPSVATWWKSTEKYYHLTNNKKSVNLALSLGAQILDENYSLGKSLTTNQIIKLASKGQQQNAINVVLTASDVAVDGFCSSRCGTHGSSYGARVNGKQHKFAYIWVGNSETQCAGQCAWPFHQPIYGPQSSPLVAPNNDVGLDGMIINVASLLAGTVTNPFGNGYYQGPKEAPLEASSACTGVYAKGAYPGYAGDLLVDKTSGASYNANGVNGRKYLLPAIVDPKTSACSTLV
;
A
#
# COMPACT_ATOMS: atom_id res chain seq x y z
N THR A 1 -1.25 11.22 16.40
CA THR A 1 -0.24 12.18 15.88
C THR A 1 -0.52 12.50 14.42
N LEU A 2 0.05 13.57 13.86
CA LEU A 2 -0.12 13.95 12.44
C LEU A 2 0.26 12.83 11.44
N ALA A 3 1.16 11.93 11.84
CA ALA A 3 1.53 10.76 11.04
C ALA A 3 0.37 9.77 10.84
N ALA A 4 -0.44 9.56 11.89
CA ALA A 4 -1.59 8.67 11.82
C ALA A 4 -2.65 9.20 10.83
N THR A 5 -2.81 10.52 10.72
CA THR A 5 -3.86 11.11 9.88
C THR A 5 -3.57 10.98 8.39
N ILE A 6 -2.31 11.03 7.94
CA ILE A 6 -1.95 10.83 6.52
C ILE A 6 -2.37 9.43 6.05
N LEU A 7 -2.03 8.39 6.80
CA LEU A 7 -2.39 7.00 6.46
C LEU A 7 -3.89 6.75 6.59
N THR A 8 -4.56 7.27 7.62
CA THR A 8 -6.02 7.09 7.75
C THR A 8 -6.79 7.84 6.67
N ASP A 9 -6.33 9.03 6.27
CA ASP A 9 -6.92 9.80 5.17
C ASP A 9 -6.74 9.05 3.85
N PHE A 10 -5.58 8.42 3.61
CA PHE A 10 -5.37 7.56 2.45
C PHE A 10 -6.39 6.41 2.40
N ILE A 11 -6.55 5.65 3.49
CA ILE A 11 -7.52 4.54 3.55
C ILE A 11 -8.95 5.05 3.36
N THR A 12 -9.30 6.19 3.96
CA THR A 12 -10.61 6.83 3.78
C THR A 12 -10.85 7.27 2.34
N SER A 13 -9.79 7.64 1.62
CA SER A 13 -9.86 8.08 0.23
C SER A 13 -10.17 6.96 -0.77
N LEU A 14 -10.02 5.68 -0.39
CA LEU A 14 -10.31 4.53 -1.26
C LEU A 14 -11.79 4.44 -1.66
N SER A 15 -12.68 4.91 -0.78
CA SER A 15 -14.14 4.77 -0.92
C SER A 15 -14.88 6.12 -0.89
N SER A 16 -14.18 7.24 -1.10
CA SER A 16 -14.78 8.58 -1.00
C SER A 16 -15.81 8.82 -2.11
N PRO A 17 -17.11 9.03 -1.78
CA PRO A 17 -18.17 9.24 -2.77
C PRO A 17 -18.20 10.67 -3.33
N LYS A 18 -17.52 11.62 -2.67
CA LYS A 18 -17.48 13.03 -3.08
C LYS A 18 -16.27 13.27 -3.97
N GLN A 19 -16.47 13.17 -5.28
CA GLN A 19 -15.49 13.65 -6.24
C GLN A 19 -16.11 14.74 -7.08
N THR A 20 -15.71 15.98 -6.82
CA THR A 20 -15.87 17.05 -7.80
C THR A 20 -14.94 16.73 -8.96
N THR A 21 -15.41 16.92 -10.20
CA THR A 21 -14.64 16.71 -11.45
C THR A 21 -13.30 17.44 -11.47
N THR A 22 -13.13 18.44 -10.61
CA THR A 22 -11.93 19.28 -10.43
C THR A 22 -10.75 18.60 -9.71
N SER A 23 -10.91 17.39 -9.17
CA SER A 23 -9.88 16.70 -8.35
C SER A 23 -9.45 15.33 -8.89
N GLN A 24 -9.60 15.10 -10.20
CA GLN A 24 -9.06 13.92 -10.87
C GLN A 24 -7.59 14.12 -11.27
N PRO A 25 -6.77 13.07 -11.27
CA PRO A 25 -7.04 11.70 -10.79
C PRO A 25 -7.13 11.61 -9.25
N SER A 26 -7.76 10.55 -8.74
CA SER A 26 -8.02 10.37 -7.30
C SER A 26 -7.59 8.98 -6.78
N VAL A 27 -7.43 8.87 -5.47
CA VAL A 27 -7.18 7.58 -4.79
C VAL A 27 -8.32 6.58 -5.05
N ALA A 28 -9.58 7.00 -5.09
CA ALA A 28 -10.69 6.08 -5.38
C ALA A 28 -10.69 5.63 -6.85
N THR A 29 -10.28 6.50 -7.79
CA THR A 29 -10.11 6.13 -9.21
C THR A 29 -9.03 5.07 -9.36
N TRP A 30 -7.92 5.21 -8.63
CA TRP A 30 -6.89 4.19 -8.55
C TRP A 30 -7.43 2.90 -7.94
N TRP A 31 -8.12 3.00 -6.81
CA TRP A 31 -8.68 1.84 -6.12
C TRP A 31 -9.61 1.02 -7.00
N LYS A 32 -10.44 1.69 -7.80
CA LYS A 32 -11.38 1.06 -8.74
C LYS A 32 -10.70 0.17 -9.78
N SER A 33 -9.41 0.35 -10.09
CA SER A 33 -8.71 -0.54 -11.02
C SER A 33 -8.60 -1.98 -10.49
N THR A 34 -8.67 -2.17 -9.17
CA THR A 34 -8.67 -3.51 -8.56
C THR A 34 -9.94 -4.31 -8.88
N GLU A 35 -11.05 -3.63 -9.21
CA GLU A 35 -12.31 -4.29 -9.59
C GLU A 35 -12.18 -5.17 -10.84
N LYS A 36 -11.26 -4.81 -11.75
CA LYS A 36 -10.98 -5.56 -12.98
C LYS A 36 -10.62 -7.02 -12.71
N TYR A 37 -10.01 -7.32 -11.57
CA TYR A 37 -9.62 -8.67 -11.18
C TYR A 37 -10.81 -9.53 -10.75
N TYR A 38 -11.83 -8.95 -10.10
CA TYR A 38 -13.00 -9.72 -9.68
C TYR A 38 -13.87 -10.14 -10.86
N HIS A 39 -13.87 -9.35 -11.95
CA HIS A 39 -14.52 -9.73 -13.20
C HIS A 39 -13.89 -10.94 -13.90
N LEU A 40 -12.66 -11.34 -13.53
CA LEU A 40 -12.02 -12.56 -14.02
C LEU A 40 -12.57 -13.82 -13.32
N THR A 41 -13.26 -13.66 -12.19
CA THR A 41 -13.81 -14.79 -11.47
C THR A 41 -15.11 -15.26 -12.13
N ASN A 42 -15.31 -16.58 -12.22
CA ASN A 42 -16.54 -17.17 -12.76
C ASN A 42 -17.79 -16.94 -11.87
N ASN A 43 -17.67 -16.15 -10.81
CA ASN A 43 -18.73 -15.93 -9.84
C ASN A 43 -19.53 -14.67 -10.19
N LYS A 44 -20.71 -14.84 -10.79
CA LYS A 44 -21.60 -13.75 -11.23
C LYS A 44 -22.26 -12.97 -10.07
N LYS A 45 -22.06 -13.38 -8.81
CA LYS A 45 -22.49 -12.61 -7.64
C LYS A 45 -21.55 -11.41 -7.46
N SER A 46 -21.99 -10.27 -7.98
CA SER A 46 -21.45 -8.91 -7.81
C SER A 46 -20.45 -8.79 -6.64
N VAL A 47 -19.19 -8.54 -6.98
CA VAL A 47 -18.09 -8.40 -6.02
C VAL A 47 -17.84 -6.90 -5.79
N ASN A 48 -18.83 -6.21 -5.22
CA ASN A 48 -18.61 -4.85 -4.74
C ASN A 48 -17.74 -4.92 -3.48
N LEU A 49 -16.41 -4.85 -3.66
CA LEU A 49 -15.48 -4.69 -2.54
C LEU A 49 -15.53 -3.25 -2.05
N ALA A 50 -16.31 -3.01 -1.00
CA ALA A 50 -16.28 -1.76 -0.27
C ALA A 50 -15.32 -1.89 0.92
N LEU A 51 -14.22 -1.14 0.88
CA LEU A 51 -13.35 -0.98 2.04
C LEU A 51 -13.78 0.23 2.85
N SER A 52 -13.75 0.12 4.17
CA SER A 52 -13.93 1.23 5.09
C SER A 52 -12.84 1.19 6.15
N LEU A 53 -12.53 2.36 6.72
CA LEU A 53 -11.61 2.44 7.83
C LEU A 53 -12.20 1.71 9.05
N GLY A 54 -11.45 0.74 9.56
CA GLY A 54 -11.81 0.00 10.77
C GLY A 54 -11.33 0.69 12.06
N ALA A 55 -11.33 -0.08 13.15
CA ALA A 55 -10.77 0.36 14.42
C ALA A 55 -9.28 0.67 14.28
N GLN A 56 -8.84 1.77 14.92
CA GLN A 56 -7.44 2.16 14.98
C GLN A 56 -6.90 1.79 16.37
N ILE A 57 -5.77 1.07 16.41
CA ILE A 57 -5.12 0.63 17.64
C ILE A 57 -3.74 1.27 17.68
N LEU A 58 -3.50 2.08 18.72
CA LEU A 58 -2.19 2.68 18.98
C LEU A 58 -1.47 1.84 20.04
N ASP A 59 -0.23 1.45 19.75
CA ASP A 59 0.65 0.69 20.64
C ASP A 59 1.88 1.54 20.97
N GLU A 60 1.67 2.65 21.70
CA GLU A 60 2.69 3.67 21.97
C GLU A 60 3.86 3.15 22.82
N ASN A 61 3.62 2.11 23.61
CA ASN A 61 4.60 1.52 24.52
C ASN A 61 5.41 0.38 23.89
N TYR A 62 5.25 0.12 22.59
CA TYR A 62 5.90 -0.98 21.89
C TYR A 62 5.69 -2.32 22.63
N SER A 63 4.44 -2.78 22.76
CA SER A 63 4.09 -3.91 23.65
C SER A 63 4.86 -5.23 23.41
N LEU A 64 5.53 -5.38 22.27
CA LEU A 64 6.38 -6.53 21.92
C LEU A 64 7.86 -6.15 21.70
N GLY A 65 8.27 -4.95 22.08
CA GLY A 65 9.58 -4.36 21.84
C GLY A 65 9.72 -3.68 20.47
N LYS A 66 10.93 -3.16 20.20
CA LYS A 66 11.29 -2.48 18.93
C LYS A 66 11.99 -3.40 17.93
N SER A 67 12.15 -4.68 18.24
CA SER A 67 12.70 -5.69 17.34
C SER A 67 11.67 -6.80 17.22
N LEU A 68 11.02 -6.87 16.06
CA LEU A 68 9.86 -7.72 15.84
C LEU A 68 10.15 -8.81 14.81
N THR A 69 9.79 -10.02 15.17
CA THR A 69 9.72 -11.15 14.25
C THR A 69 8.46 -11.12 13.41
N THR A 70 8.43 -11.86 12.31
CA THR A 70 7.21 -12.04 11.50
C THR A 70 6.02 -12.57 12.33
N ASN A 71 6.27 -13.48 13.27
CA ASN A 71 5.22 -14.00 14.15
C ASN A 71 4.67 -12.94 15.11
N GLN A 72 5.51 -12.02 15.59
CA GLN A 72 5.07 -10.89 16.41
C GLN A 72 4.23 -9.89 15.60
N ILE A 73 4.55 -9.67 14.32
CA ILE A 73 3.70 -8.89 13.41
C ILE A 73 2.31 -9.52 13.28
N ILE A 74 2.22 -10.84 13.06
CA ILE A 74 0.93 -11.55 12.99
C ILE A 74 0.17 -11.42 14.32
N LYS A 75 0.87 -11.52 15.45
CA LYS A 75 0.28 -11.32 16.79
C LYS A 75 -0.28 -9.89 16.94
N LEU A 76 0.41 -8.86 16.46
CA LEU A 76 -0.11 -7.49 16.44
C LEU A 76 -1.33 -7.36 15.52
N ALA A 77 -1.27 -7.92 14.31
CA ALA A 77 -2.38 -7.92 13.37
C ALA A 77 -3.63 -8.61 13.95
N SER A 78 -3.46 -9.67 14.73
CA SER A 78 -4.56 -10.38 15.40
C SER A 78 -5.27 -9.57 16.49
N LYS A 79 -4.75 -8.41 16.91
CA LYS A 79 -5.49 -7.49 17.80
C LYS A 79 -6.65 -6.78 17.07
N GLY A 80 -6.65 -6.79 15.73
CA GLY A 80 -7.70 -6.21 14.91
C GLY A 80 -8.93 -7.10 14.74
N GLN A 81 -9.64 -6.91 13.64
CA GLN A 81 -10.85 -7.67 13.33
C GLN A 81 -10.51 -9.10 12.88
N GLN A 82 -11.33 -10.07 13.30
CA GLN A 82 -11.05 -11.51 13.12
C GLN A 82 -11.67 -12.10 11.85
N GLN A 83 -12.52 -11.36 11.15
CA GLN A 83 -13.27 -11.82 9.99
C GLN A 83 -13.51 -10.65 9.01
N ASN A 84 -13.50 -10.93 7.71
CA ASN A 84 -13.77 -9.95 6.64
C ASN A 84 -12.93 -8.67 6.79
N ALA A 85 -11.67 -8.82 7.18
CA ALA A 85 -10.81 -7.71 7.55
C ALA A 85 -9.40 -7.86 6.96
N ILE A 86 -8.80 -6.69 6.70
CA ILE A 86 -7.38 -6.53 6.40
C ILE A 86 -6.79 -5.73 7.56
N ASN A 87 -6.06 -6.40 8.46
CA ASN A 87 -5.44 -5.75 9.60
C ASN A 87 -4.08 -5.18 9.17
N VAL A 88 -3.96 -3.85 9.10
CA VAL A 88 -2.74 -3.17 8.67
C VAL A 88 -1.91 -2.77 9.91
N VAL A 89 -0.72 -3.36 10.03
CA VAL A 89 0.26 -3.06 11.09
C VAL A 89 1.30 -2.09 10.53
N LEU A 90 1.45 -0.95 11.19
CA LEU A 90 2.37 0.10 10.77
C LEU A 90 3.39 0.32 11.90
N THR A 91 4.68 0.18 11.59
CA THR A 91 5.74 0.32 12.62
C THR A 91 6.46 1.65 12.49
N ALA A 92 6.81 2.25 13.63
CA ALA A 92 7.57 3.50 13.71
C ALA A 92 8.98 3.34 13.11
N SER A 93 9.65 4.47 12.84
CA SER A 93 10.95 4.49 12.16
C SER A 93 12.08 3.85 12.97
N ASP A 94 11.93 3.78 14.29
CA ASP A 94 12.88 3.16 15.21
C ASP A 94 12.58 1.68 15.54
N VAL A 95 11.66 1.05 14.79
CA VAL A 95 11.31 -0.38 14.94
C VAL A 95 11.96 -1.20 13.83
N ALA A 96 12.77 -2.19 14.22
CA ALA A 96 13.33 -3.20 13.34
C ALA A 96 12.37 -4.39 13.21
N VAL A 97 12.24 -4.92 12.00
CA VAL A 97 11.44 -6.11 11.71
C VAL A 97 12.24 -7.04 10.80
N ASP A 98 12.10 -8.36 10.96
CA ASP A 98 12.79 -9.35 10.11
C ASP A 98 12.68 -9.00 8.62
N GLY A 99 13.82 -8.88 7.93
CA GLY A 99 13.89 -8.58 6.49
C GLY A 99 13.55 -7.14 6.10
N PHE A 100 13.15 -6.28 7.04
CA PHE A 100 12.98 -4.85 6.77
C PHE A 100 14.30 -4.25 6.28
N CYS A 101 14.25 -3.35 5.29
CA CYS A 101 15.43 -2.65 4.79
C CYS A 101 16.54 -3.53 4.19
N SER A 102 16.22 -4.78 3.86
CA SER A 102 17.14 -5.72 3.22
C SER A 102 16.44 -6.41 2.07
N SER A 103 15.35 -7.12 2.35
CA SER A 103 14.57 -7.85 1.35
C SER A 103 13.18 -7.26 1.10
N ARG A 104 12.65 -6.46 2.03
CA ARG A 104 11.28 -5.95 1.95
C ARG A 104 11.05 -4.65 2.71
N CYS A 105 10.05 -3.91 2.28
CA CYS A 105 9.55 -2.69 2.96
C CYS A 105 8.22 -2.94 3.70
N GLY A 106 7.63 -4.10 3.45
CA GLY A 106 6.40 -4.58 4.06
C GLY A 106 6.07 -5.99 3.58
N THR A 107 4.97 -6.55 4.07
CA THR A 107 4.46 -7.86 3.65
C THR A 107 2.94 -7.86 3.76
N HIS A 108 2.28 -8.72 2.99
CA HIS A 108 0.91 -9.11 3.30
C HIS A 108 0.82 -10.62 3.46
N GLY A 109 -0.27 -11.09 4.05
CA GLY A 109 -0.53 -12.51 4.25
C GLY A 109 -1.87 -12.73 4.92
N SER A 110 -2.10 -13.96 5.39
CA SER A 110 -3.30 -14.29 6.16
C SER A 110 -2.97 -15.16 7.36
N SER A 111 -3.83 -15.09 8.36
CA SER A 111 -3.77 -15.95 9.53
C SER A 111 -5.17 -16.33 9.97
N TYR A 112 -5.26 -17.33 10.84
CA TYR A 112 -6.51 -17.70 11.48
C TYR A 112 -6.73 -16.84 12.72
N GLY A 113 -7.89 -16.20 12.79
CA GLY A 113 -8.34 -15.46 13.96
C GLY A 113 -8.74 -16.36 15.13
N ALA A 114 -9.10 -15.71 16.23
CA ALA A 114 -9.76 -16.36 17.35
C ALA A 114 -11.09 -17.00 16.91
N ARG A 115 -11.56 -18.00 17.67
CA ARG A 115 -12.89 -18.58 17.43
C ARG A 115 -13.97 -17.55 17.77
N VAL A 116 -14.81 -17.22 16.80
CA VAL A 116 -16.00 -16.38 16.97
C VAL A 116 -17.21 -17.28 16.73
N ASN A 117 -18.10 -17.41 17.73
CA ASN A 117 -19.27 -18.29 17.68
C ASN A 117 -18.94 -19.76 17.28
N GLY A 118 -17.84 -20.28 17.84
CA GLY A 118 -17.37 -21.65 17.57
C GLY A 118 -16.69 -21.86 16.20
N LYS A 119 -16.67 -20.84 15.33
CA LYS A 119 -16.03 -20.91 14.01
C LYS A 119 -14.73 -20.13 14.00
N GLN A 120 -13.75 -20.66 13.28
CA GLN A 120 -12.47 -19.99 13.06
C GLN A 120 -12.48 -19.38 11.67
N HIS A 121 -12.25 -18.07 11.60
CA HIS A 121 -12.20 -17.33 10.34
C HIS A 121 -10.76 -16.95 10.02
N LYS A 122 -10.45 -16.80 8.73
CA LYS A 122 -9.21 -16.17 8.30
C LYS A 122 -9.39 -14.66 8.25
N PHE A 123 -8.35 -13.93 8.62
CA PHE A 123 -8.19 -12.52 8.31
C PHE A 123 -6.93 -12.34 7.45
N ALA A 124 -6.94 -11.32 6.60
CA ALA A 124 -5.73 -10.89 5.91
C ALA A 124 -5.02 -9.82 6.76
N TYR A 125 -3.72 -9.69 6.59
CA TYR A 125 -2.95 -8.64 7.25
C TYR A 125 -1.92 -8.05 6.30
N ILE A 126 -1.58 -6.80 6.55
CA ILE A 126 -0.47 -6.08 5.91
C ILE A 126 0.44 -5.60 7.03
N TRP A 127 1.74 -5.62 6.80
CA TRP A 127 2.70 -4.85 7.58
C TRP A 127 3.52 -3.95 6.68
N VAL A 128 3.76 -2.71 7.10
CA VAL A 128 4.69 -1.77 6.47
C VAL A 128 5.50 -1.07 7.57
N GLY A 129 6.81 -0.98 7.37
CA GLY A 129 7.70 -0.24 8.25
C GLY A 129 7.97 1.17 7.77
N ASN A 130 8.07 2.13 8.70
CA ASN A 130 8.59 3.46 8.38
C ASN A 130 10.11 3.37 8.14
N SER A 131 10.55 3.69 6.92
CA SER A 131 11.95 3.52 6.51
C SER A 131 12.83 4.75 6.72
N GLU A 132 12.25 5.86 7.21
CA GLU A 132 12.89 7.18 7.30
C GLU A 132 14.31 7.15 7.87
N THR A 133 14.53 6.42 8.96
CA THR A 133 15.82 6.39 9.67
C THR A 133 16.66 5.14 9.37
N GLN A 134 16.12 4.15 8.66
CA GLN A 134 16.80 2.86 8.42
C GLN A 134 17.21 2.66 6.96
N CYS A 135 16.32 2.96 6.01
CA CYS A 135 16.54 2.67 4.58
C CYS A 135 15.64 3.47 3.64
N ALA A 136 15.52 4.79 3.85
CA ALA A 136 14.70 5.64 2.99
C ALA A 136 15.02 5.45 1.49
N GLY A 137 16.30 5.29 1.13
CA GLY A 137 16.72 5.01 -0.25
C GLY A 137 16.28 3.66 -0.83
N GLN A 138 15.72 2.75 -0.05
CA GLN A 138 15.16 1.50 -0.56
C GLN A 138 13.63 1.53 -0.56
N CYS A 139 13.02 2.07 0.49
CA CYS A 139 11.59 1.93 0.75
C CYS A 139 10.78 3.21 0.57
N ALA A 140 11.43 4.35 0.35
CA ALA A 140 10.80 5.65 0.10
C ALA A 140 11.15 6.24 -1.27
N TRP A 141 11.75 5.47 -2.19
CA TRP A 141 11.87 5.92 -3.59
C TRP A 141 10.47 6.18 -4.17
N PRO A 142 10.22 7.30 -4.88
CA PRO A 142 11.19 8.26 -5.43
C PRO A 142 11.46 9.50 -4.56
N PHE A 143 11.04 9.53 -3.30
CA PHE A 143 11.21 10.67 -2.38
C PHE A 143 12.55 10.69 -1.64
N HIS A 144 13.37 9.67 -1.83
CA HIS A 144 14.75 9.62 -1.35
C HIS A 144 15.67 9.05 -2.42
N GLN A 145 16.95 9.43 -2.37
CA GLN A 145 17.97 8.94 -3.30
C GLN A 145 18.12 7.42 -3.14
N PRO A 146 18.06 6.65 -4.25
CA PRO A 146 18.11 5.20 -4.15
C PRO A 146 19.52 4.69 -3.82
N ILE A 147 19.60 3.60 -3.05
CA ILE A 147 20.89 3.00 -2.63
C ILE A 147 21.68 2.44 -3.83
N TYR A 148 20.98 1.99 -4.87
CA TYR A 148 21.54 1.42 -6.08
C TYR A 148 20.71 1.83 -7.30
N GLY A 149 21.27 1.66 -8.50
CA GLY A 149 20.63 2.05 -9.75
C GLY A 149 20.77 3.55 -10.05
N PRO A 150 19.94 4.09 -10.96
CA PRO A 150 20.03 5.49 -11.39
C PRO A 150 19.89 6.47 -10.22
N GLN A 151 20.83 7.41 -10.13
CA GLN A 151 20.95 8.37 -9.03
C GLN A 151 20.26 9.70 -9.38
N SER A 152 19.01 9.64 -9.82
CA SER A 152 18.20 10.83 -10.08
C SER A 152 17.89 11.58 -8.79
N SER A 153 17.76 12.91 -8.88
CA SER A 153 17.37 13.73 -7.74
C SER A 153 16.02 13.27 -7.17
N PRO A 154 15.88 13.17 -5.83
CA PRO A 154 14.62 12.78 -5.22
C PRO A 154 13.49 13.76 -5.55
N LEU A 155 12.28 13.22 -5.68
CA LEU A 155 11.06 14.02 -5.81
C LEU A 155 10.67 14.63 -4.46
N VAL A 156 9.96 15.75 -4.51
CA VAL A 156 9.39 16.36 -3.31
C VAL A 156 8.17 15.56 -2.86
N ALA A 157 8.18 15.12 -1.60
CA ALA A 157 7.15 14.28 -1.00
C ALA A 157 5.82 15.05 -0.80
N PRO A 158 4.67 14.51 -1.24
CA PRO A 158 3.41 15.25 -1.27
C PRO A 158 2.77 15.56 0.09
N ASN A 159 3.18 14.87 1.15
CA ASN A 159 2.77 15.16 2.52
C ASN A 159 3.89 15.77 3.36
N ASN A 160 4.98 16.21 2.73
CA ASN A 160 6.16 16.76 3.38
C ASN A 160 6.79 15.81 4.42
N ASP A 161 6.68 14.50 4.18
CA ASP A 161 7.21 13.46 5.05
C ASP A 161 7.65 12.26 4.20
N VAL A 162 8.95 12.12 3.99
CA VAL A 162 9.55 11.07 3.14
C VAL A 162 9.21 9.67 3.66
N GLY A 163 9.25 9.48 4.99
CA GLY A 163 8.97 8.20 5.62
C GLY A 163 7.54 7.76 5.38
N LEU A 164 6.58 8.63 5.67
CA LEU A 164 5.16 8.35 5.52
C LEU A 164 4.72 8.26 4.06
N ASP A 165 5.24 9.12 3.18
CA ASP A 165 4.93 9.04 1.75
C ASP A 165 5.50 7.76 1.13
N GLY A 166 6.67 7.29 1.59
CA GLY A 166 7.19 5.96 1.28
C GLY A 166 6.30 4.84 1.82
N MET A 167 5.80 4.97 3.06
CA MET A 167 4.84 3.99 3.60
C MET A 167 3.55 3.93 2.78
N ILE A 168 3.02 5.05 2.30
CA ILE A 168 1.82 5.08 1.44
C ILE A 168 2.03 4.25 0.17
N ILE A 169 3.16 4.40 -0.52
CA ILE A 169 3.49 3.61 -1.71
C ILE A 169 3.42 2.11 -1.38
N ASN A 170 4.06 1.70 -0.27
CA ASN A 170 4.12 0.31 0.15
C ASN A 170 2.77 -0.24 0.60
N VAL A 171 2.00 0.53 1.38
CA VAL A 171 0.63 0.18 1.79
C VAL A 171 -0.25 0.04 0.56
N ALA A 172 -0.20 0.97 -0.39
CA ALA A 172 -0.98 0.92 -1.63
C ALA A 172 -0.65 -0.34 -2.45
N SER A 173 0.65 -0.64 -2.63
CA SER A 173 1.09 -1.82 -3.37
C SER A 173 0.62 -3.12 -2.71
N LEU A 174 0.85 -3.25 -1.40
CA LEU A 174 0.47 -4.45 -0.64
C LEU A 174 -1.05 -4.58 -0.49
N LEU A 175 -1.79 -3.47 -0.45
CA LEU A 175 -3.25 -3.51 -0.41
C LEU A 175 -3.82 -4.02 -1.73
N ALA A 176 -3.29 -3.57 -2.87
CA ALA A 176 -3.66 -4.10 -4.18
C ALA A 176 -3.37 -5.61 -4.29
N GLY A 177 -2.21 -6.06 -3.80
CA GLY A 177 -1.88 -7.49 -3.69
C GLY A 177 -2.85 -8.24 -2.78
N THR A 178 -3.12 -7.70 -1.58
CA THR A 178 -4.01 -8.32 -0.59
C THR A 178 -5.42 -8.51 -1.13
N VAL A 179 -5.99 -7.52 -1.82
CA VAL A 179 -7.39 -7.65 -2.27
C VAL A 179 -7.54 -8.53 -3.51
N THR A 180 -6.48 -8.67 -4.31
CA THR A 180 -6.47 -9.54 -5.49
C THR A 180 -5.97 -10.96 -5.18
N ASN A 181 -5.24 -11.14 -4.08
CA ASN A 181 -4.68 -12.41 -3.62
C ASN A 181 -4.64 -12.55 -2.07
N PRO A 182 -5.77 -12.46 -1.35
CA PRO A 182 -5.77 -12.34 0.12
C PRO A 182 -5.27 -13.59 0.87
N PHE A 183 -5.38 -14.77 0.24
CA PHE A 183 -5.09 -16.07 0.86
C PHE A 183 -4.06 -16.89 0.08
N GLY A 184 -3.32 -16.26 -0.84
CA GLY A 184 -2.27 -16.92 -1.64
C GLY A 184 -2.80 -17.84 -2.76
N ASN A 185 -4.08 -17.71 -3.11
CA ASN A 185 -4.76 -18.48 -4.16
C ASN A 185 -5.58 -17.62 -5.14
N GLY A 186 -5.30 -16.30 -5.17
CA GLY A 186 -5.85 -15.33 -6.10
C GLY A 186 -4.88 -15.01 -7.25
N TYR A 187 -4.84 -13.75 -7.67
CA TYR A 187 -4.06 -13.32 -8.84
C TYR A 187 -2.55 -13.24 -8.57
N TYR A 188 -1.75 -13.82 -9.47
CA TYR A 188 -0.30 -13.59 -9.57
C TYR A 188 0.18 -13.92 -11.00
N GLN A 189 1.37 -13.41 -11.35
CA GLN A 189 2.11 -13.73 -12.57
C GLN A 189 3.40 -14.46 -12.22
N GLY A 190 3.88 -15.28 -13.17
CA GLY A 190 5.14 -16.02 -13.00
C GLY A 190 4.99 -17.29 -12.14
N PRO A 191 6.11 -17.91 -11.74
CA PRO A 191 6.12 -19.11 -10.91
C PRO A 191 5.60 -18.83 -9.50
N LYS A 192 4.99 -19.84 -8.87
CA LYS A 192 4.38 -19.72 -7.53
C LYS A 192 5.41 -19.42 -6.45
N GLU A 193 6.67 -19.78 -6.68
CA GLU A 193 7.80 -19.59 -5.77
C GLU A 193 8.31 -18.14 -5.77
N ALA A 194 8.02 -17.38 -6.85
CA ALA A 194 8.37 -15.96 -6.99
C ALA A 194 7.24 -15.20 -7.71
N PRO A 195 6.03 -15.13 -7.11
CA PRO A 195 4.86 -14.57 -7.77
C PRO A 195 4.93 -13.05 -7.83
N LEU A 196 4.62 -12.48 -8.99
CA LEU A 196 4.38 -11.04 -9.14
C LEU A 196 2.88 -10.77 -9.08
N GLU A 197 2.44 -10.08 -8.04
CA GLU A 197 1.05 -9.68 -7.85
C GLU A 197 0.72 -8.34 -8.54
N ALA A 198 -0.57 -7.96 -8.47
CA ALA A 198 -1.19 -6.85 -9.18
C ALA A 198 -0.36 -5.55 -9.23
N SER A 199 0.23 -5.14 -8.11
CA SER A 199 1.07 -3.94 -8.06
C SER A 199 2.58 -4.23 -8.09
N SER A 200 3.04 -5.35 -7.51
CA SER A 200 4.47 -5.68 -7.50
C SER A 200 5.05 -5.95 -8.90
N ALA A 201 4.22 -6.38 -9.85
CA ALA A 201 4.59 -6.50 -11.26
C ALA A 201 4.92 -5.14 -11.92
N CYS A 202 4.50 -4.03 -11.31
CA CYS A 202 4.69 -2.67 -11.81
C CYS A 202 5.61 -1.83 -10.92
N THR A 203 6.57 -2.49 -10.26
CA THR A 203 7.50 -1.82 -9.34
C THR A 203 8.16 -0.62 -10.01
N GLY A 204 8.04 0.54 -9.37
CA GLY A 204 8.63 1.81 -9.80
C GLY A 204 7.90 2.55 -10.93
N VAL A 205 6.78 2.02 -11.42
CA VAL A 205 5.93 2.68 -12.42
C VAL A 205 4.83 3.46 -11.70
N TYR A 206 4.87 4.80 -11.74
CA TYR A 206 3.87 5.66 -11.11
C TYR A 206 3.08 6.51 -12.10
N ALA A 207 3.66 6.83 -13.25
CA ALA A 207 3.05 7.62 -14.32
C ALA A 207 3.51 7.15 -15.70
N LYS A 208 2.83 7.63 -16.74
CA LYS A 208 3.19 7.38 -18.13
C LYS A 208 4.66 7.73 -18.38
N GLY A 209 5.32 6.91 -19.20
CA GLY A 209 6.73 7.12 -19.56
C GLY A 209 7.73 6.74 -18.49
N ALA A 210 7.31 6.12 -17.37
CA ALA A 210 8.24 5.63 -16.35
C ALA A 210 9.26 4.63 -16.94
N TYR A 211 10.50 4.72 -16.46
CA TYR A 211 11.62 3.84 -16.78
C TYR A 211 12.58 3.81 -15.57
N PRO A 212 13.58 2.92 -15.51
CA PRO A 212 14.49 2.87 -14.36
C PRO A 212 15.11 4.24 -14.05
N GLY A 213 14.85 4.76 -12.85
CA GLY A 213 15.31 6.10 -12.42
C GLY A 213 14.33 7.25 -12.65
N TYR A 214 13.23 7.03 -13.37
CA TYR A 214 12.21 8.03 -13.67
C TYR A 214 10.82 7.50 -13.34
N ALA A 215 10.14 8.15 -12.39
CA ALA A 215 8.82 7.74 -11.90
C ALA A 215 7.68 7.90 -12.93
N GLY A 216 7.95 8.57 -14.06
CA GLY A 216 6.99 8.94 -15.10
C GLY A 216 6.57 10.41 -15.02
N ASP A 217 5.70 10.81 -15.95
CA ASP A 217 5.19 12.17 -16.10
C ASP A 217 4.16 12.51 -14.99
N LEU A 218 4.66 12.75 -13.78
CA LEU A 218 3.84 13.04 -12.60
C LEU A 218 3.25 14.46 -12.60
N LEU A 219 2.16 14.62 -11.84
CA LEU A 219 1.65 15.96 -11.52
C LEU A 219 2.55 16.62 -10.49
N VAL A 220 2.69 17.94 -10.58
CA VAL A 220 3.48 18.75 -9.66
C VAL A 220 2.60 19.81 -9.00
N ASP A 221 2.61 19.86 -7.68
CA ASP A 221 1.97 20.94 -6.95
C ASP A 221 2.72 22.26 -7.16
N LYS A 222 2.02 23.29 -7.64
CA LYS A 222 2.64 24.58 -7.97
C LYS A 222 3.20 25.34 -6.77
N THR A 223 2.72 25.05 -5.56
CA THR A 223 3.09 25.77 -4.34
C THR A 223 4.24 25.07 -3.62
N SER A 224 4.14 23.76 -3.42
CA SER A 224 5.14 22.98 -2.68
C SER A 224 6.19 22.33 -3.58
N GLY A 225 5.95 22.23 -4.89
CA GLY A 225 6.79 21.44 -5.81
C GLY A 225 6.60 19.93 -5.66
N ALA A 226 5.67 19.47 -4.83
CA ALA A 226 5.44 18.05 -4.58
C ALA A 226 5.00 17.28 -5.82
N SER A 227 5.55 16.08 -6.02
CA SER A 227 5.14 15.18 -7.10
C SER A 227 4.10 14.18 -6.62
N TYR A 228 3.02 14.01 -7.39
CA TYR A 228 1.89 13.13 -7.03
C TYR A 228 1.15 12.63 -8.28
N ASN A 229 0.31 11.62 -8.11
CA ASN A 229 -0.59 11.13 -9.17
C ASN A 229 -2.02 10.87 -8.69
N ALA A 230 -2.34 11.12 -7.42
CA ALA A 230 -3.67 10.93 -6.86
C ALA A 230 -4.02 11.99 -5.82
N ASN A 231 -5.22 12.56 -5.93
CA ASN A 231 -5.82 13.38 -4.89
C ASN A 231 -6.62 12.51 -3.90
N GLY A 232 -6.50 12.80 -2.62
CA GLY A 232 -7.27 12.16 -1.54
C GLY A 232 -8.17 13.15 -0.79
N VAL A 233 -8.79 12.67 0.28
CA VAL A 233 -9.60 13.49 1.18
C VAL A 233 -8.74 14.54 1.91
N ASN A 234 -9.38 15.56 2.47
CA ASN A 234 -8.72 16.61 3.27
C ASN A 234 -7.59 17.35 2.54
N GLY A 235 -7.64 17.42 1.21
CA GLY A 235 -6.62 18.09 0.40
C GLY A 235 -5.29 17.33 0.28
N ARG A 236 -5.25 16.07 0.74
CA ARG A 236 -4.06 15.23 0.67
C ARG A 236 -3.75 14.84 -0.76
N LYS A 237 -2.45 14.66 -1.05
CA LYS A 237 -1.92 14.18 -2.31
C LYS A 237 -1.08 12.94 -2.05
N TYR A 238 -1.10 12.00 -2.98
CA TYR A 238 -0.40 10.72 -2.86
C TYR A 238 0.24 10.31 -4.17
N LEU A 239 1.29 9.51 -4.05
CA LEU A 239 1.90 8.79 -5.16
C LEU A 239 1.55 7.31 -5.02
N LEU A 240 0.82 6.78 -5.99
CA LEU A 240 0.30 5.42 -5.98
C LEU A 240 0.91 4.60 -7.11
N PRO A 241 1.30 3.34 -6.87
CA PRO A 241 1.92 2.50 -7.89
C PRO A 241 0.91 2.17 -8.99
N ALA A 242 1.40 1.95 -10.21
CA ALA A 242 0.61 1.34 -11.25
C ALA A 242 0.15 -0.07 -10.81
N ILE A 243 -1.01 -0.46 -11.35
CA ILE A 243 -1.58 -1.79 -11.19
C ILE A 243 -1.64 -2.41 -12.57
N VAL A 244 -1.24 -3.67 -12.70
CA VAL A 244 -1.36 -4.41 -13.96
C VAL A 244 -2.82 -4.43 -14.39
N ASP A 245 -3.11 -4.11 -15.65
CA ASP A 245 -4.41 -4.42 -16.21
C ASP A 245 -4.44 -5.91 -16.58
N PRO A 246 -5.30 -6.74 -15.95
CA PRO A 246 -5.31 -8.17 -16.21
C PRO A 246 -5.77 -8.54 -17.63
N LYS A 247 -6.36 -7.61 -18.40
CA LYS A 247 -6.75 -7.84 -19.79
C LYS A 247 -5.61 -7.58 -20.77
N THR A 248 -4.80 -6.56 -20.51
CA THR A 248 -3.72 -6.15 -21.44
C THR A 248 -2.34 -6.62 -20.98
N SER A 249 -2.21 -7.08 -19.73
CA SER A 249 -0.94 -7.42 -19.06
C SER A 249 0.05 -6.26 -18.98
N ALA A 250 -0.41 -5.01 -19.14
CA ALA A 250 0.40 -3.81 -19.04
C ALA A 250 0.16 -3.08 -17.72
N CYS A 251 1.16 -2.35 -17.22
CA CYS A 251 1.01 -1.49 -16.06
C CYS A 251 0.14 -0.27 -16.38
N SER A 252 -1.00 -0.14 -15.69
CA SER A 252 -1.91 0.98 -15.82
C SER A 252 -1.59 2.06 -14.79
N THR A 253 -1.28 3.27 -15.26
CA THR A 253 -1.04 4.45 -14.42
C THR A 253 -2.29 5.34 -14.36
N LEU A 254 -2.33 6.24 -13.38
CA LEU A 254 -3.40 7.24 -13.25
C LEU A 254 -3.21 8.45 -14.18
N VAL A 255 -1.95 8.76 -14.47
CA VAL A 255 -1.49 9.88 -15.31
C VAL A 255 -0.46 9.39 -16.32
#